data_AF-A0A2E0DN85-F1
#
_entry.id   AF-A0A2E0DN85-F1
#
_cell.length_a   1.000
_cell.length_b   1.000
_cell.length_c   1.000
_cell.angle_alpha   90.00
_cell.angle_beta   90.00
_cell.angle_gamma   90.00
#
_symmetry.space_group_name_H-M   'P 1'
#
loop_
_entity.id
_entity.type
_entity.pdbx_description
1 polymer ?
#
loop_
_entity_poly.entity_id
_entity_poly.type
_entity_poly.pdbx_seq_one_letter_code
_entity_poly.pdbx_strand_id
1 'polypeptide(L)' 'SKAGLSPRDVIRTRDRAYSELNLDSDDLSDDELLAALVEYPSLLQRPIIVRGDRAVLGRPIENVRALF' A
#
# COMPACT_ATOMS: atom_id res chain seq x y z
N SER A 1 -2.70 1.55 11.16
CA SER A 1 -3.74 1.53 10.11
C SER A 1 -4.78 0.46 10.42
N LYS A 2 -6.02 0.52 9.87
CA LYS A 2 -7.06 -0.53 10.04
C LYS A 2 -6.68 -1.90 9.45
N ALA A 3 -5.66 -1.93 8.59
CA ALA A 3 -5.19 -3.13 7.91
C ALA A 3 -3.93 -3.76 8.55
N GLY A 4 -3.30 -3.09 9.52
CA GLY A 4 -2.01 -3.53 10.08
C GLY A 4 -0.86 -3.55 9.06
N LEU A 5 -1.02 -2.88 7.92
CA LEU A 5 -0.04 -2.78 6.84
C LEU A 5 0.75 -1.47 6.96
N SER A 6 2.04 -1.56 6.62
CA SER A 6 2.95 -0.43 6.38
C SER A 6 2.73 0.17 4.97
N PRO A 7 3.23 1.37 4.68
CA PRO A 7 3.27 1.92 3.33
C PRO A 7 3.95 0.99 2.31
N ARG A 8 5.06 0.32 2.69
CA ARG A 8 5.75 -0.63 1.79
C ARG A 8 4.86 -1.79 1.36
N ASP A 9 3.99 -2.27 2.24
CA ASP A 9 3.09 -3.39 1.93
C ASP A 9 2.01 -3.03 0.89
N VAL A 10 1.75 -1.73 0.70
CA VAL A 10 0.65 -1.24 -0.16
C VAL A 10 1.13 -0.46 -1.37
N ILE A 11 2.44 -0.28 -1.56
CA ILE A 11 2.98 0.37 -2.76
C ILE A 11 3.04 -0.61 -3.93
N ARG A 12 2.60 -0.16 -5.11
CA ARG A 12 2.70 -0.89 -6.38
C ARG A 12 4.12 -0.80 -6.91
N THR A 13 4.94 -1.78 -6.57
CA THR A 13 6.34 -1.89 -7.03
C THR A 13 6.52 -2.01 -8.55
N ARG A 14 5.46 -2.35 -9.30
CA ARG A 14 5.46 -2.43 -10.78
C ARG A 14 5.03 -1.14 -11.47
N ASP A 15 4.66 -0.11 -10.72
CA ASP A 15 4.36 1.20 -11.29
C ASP A 15 5.68 1.87 -11.72
N ARG A 16 5.69 2.56 -12.84
CA ARG A 16 6.90 3.24 -13.34
C ARG A 16 7.35 4.34 -12.37
N ALA A 17 6.41 5.02 -11.71
CA ALA A 17 6.72 6.05 -10.73
C ALA A 17 7.50 5.48 -9.54
N TYR A 18 7.32 4.20 -9.19
CA TYR A 18 8.04 3.56 -8.09
C TYR A 18 9.56 3.60 -8.30
N SER A 19 10.01 3.22 -9.49
CA SER A 19 11.43 3.25 -9.85
C SER A 19 11.94 4.66 -10.13
N GLU A 20 11.13 5.53 -10.75
CA GLU A 20 11.54 6.91 -11.07
C GLU A 20 11.75 7.76 -9.81
N LEU A 21 11.01 7.46 -8.75
CA LEU A 21 11.10 8.12 -7.45
C LEU A 21 12.03 7.39 -6.47
N ASN A 22 12.69 6.32 -6.91
CA ASN A 22 13.65 5.54 -6.11
C ASN A 22 13.06 5.01 -4.79
N LEU A 23 11.79 4.59 -4.83
CA LEU A 23 11.01 4.18 -3.64
C LEU A 23 11.38 2.79 -3.11
N ASP A 24 12.31 2.09 -3.76
CA ASP A 24 12.88 0.83 -3.31
C ASP A 24 13.94 1.00 -2.22
N SER A 25 14.57 2.18 -2.11
CA SER A 25 15.61 2.47 -1.13
C SER A 25 15.18 2.15 0.31
N ASP A 26 15.88 1.25 1.00
CA ASP A 26 15.59 0.84 2.38
C ASP A 26 15.78 1.98 3.41
N ASP A 27 16.42 3.07 3.02
CA ASP A 27 16.62 4.25 3.87
C ASP A 27 15.36 5.13 3.99
N LEU A 28 14.36 4.93 3.13
CA LEU A 28 13.11 5.69 3.17
C LEU A 28 12.24 5.28 4.35
N SER A 29 11.84 6.29 5.14
CA SER A 29 10.91 6.16 6.24
C SER A 29 9.47 5.94 5.78
N ASP A 30 8.63 5.42 6.67
CA ASP A 30 7.19 5.27 6.40
C ASP A 30 6.50 6.61 6.07
N ASP A 31 6.95 7.71 6.66
CA ASP A 31 6.39 9.05 6.40
C ASP A 31 6.72 9.54 4.99
N GLU A 32 7.94 9.30 4.50
CA GLU A 32 8.35 9.62 3.13
C GLU A 32 7.59 8.79 2.11
N LEU A 33 7.44 7.49 2.38
CA LEU A 33 6.64 6.60 1.53
C LEU A 33 5.16 6.99 1.52
N LEU A 34 4.61 7.43 2.66
CA LEU A 34 3.25 7.92 2.75
C LEU A 34 3.07 9.23 1.98
N ALA A 35 4.03 10.16 2.05
CA ALA A 35 4.02 11.38 1.26
C ALA A 35 3.99 11.06 -0.25
N ALA A 36 4.80 10.10 -0.71
CA ALA A 36 4.78 9.63 -2.09
C ALA A 36 3.43 9.01 -2.49
N LEU A 37 2.78 8.24 -1.61
CA LEU A 37 1.44 7.69 -1.87
C LEU A 37 0.36 8.78 -1.97
N VAL A 38 0.49 9.87 -1.23
CA VAL A 38 -0.42 11.03 -1.28
C VAL A 38 -0.21 11.82 -2.57
N GLU A 39 1.05 12.06 -2.95
CA GLU A 39 1.41 12.79 -4.17
C GLU A 39 1.10 11.99 -5.44
N TYR A 40 1.32 10.67 -5.40
CA TYR A 40 1.10 9.74 -6.51
C TYR A 40 0.12 8.63 -6.12
N PRO A 41 -1.21 8.90 -6.07
CA PRO A 41 -2.21 7.90 -5.68
C PRO A 41 -2.25 6.64 -6.55
N SER A 42 -1.68 6.66 -7.75
CA SER A 42 -1.51 5.48 -8.61
C SER A 42 -0.59 4.42 -8.00
N LEU A 43 0.38 4.84 -7.18
CA LEU A 43 1.27 3.97 -6.43
C LEU A 43 0.54 3.12 -5.40
N LEU A 44 -0.68 3.49 -4.98
CA LEU A 44 -1.42 2.70 -4.00
C LEU A 44 -2.00 1.43 -4.63
N GLN A 45 -1.70 0.27 -4.04
CA GLN A 45 -2.17 -1.01 -4.52
C GLN A 45 -3.66 -1.20 -4.27
N ARG A 46 -4.36 -1.76 -5.26
CA ARG A 46 -5.81 -1.95 -5.25
C ARG A 46 -6.20 -3.38 -5.64
N PRO A 47 -7.34 -3.89 -5.13
CA PRO A 47 -8.30 -3.20 -4.27
C PRO A 47 -7.90 -3.18 -2.78
N ILE A 48 -8.24 -2.11 -2.07
CA ILE A 48 -8.30 -2.09 -0.59
C ILE A 48 -9.76 -2.30 -0.22
N ILE A 49 -10.03 -3.31 0.60
CA ILE A 49 -11.39 -3.72 0.97
C ILE A 49 -11.56 -3.42 2.45
N VAL A 50 -12.62 -2.70 2.80
CA VAL A 50 -12.91 -2.23 4.17
C VAL A 50 -14.24 -2.81 4.63
N ARG A 51 -14.27 -3.40 5.83
CA ARG A 51 -15.47 -3.89 6.50
C ARG A 51 -15.45 -3.44 7.96
N GLY A 52 -16.26 -2.41 8.28
CA GLY A 52 -16.31 -1.82 9.61
C GLY A 52 -14.98 -1.20 10.04
N ASP A 53 -14.39 -1.75 11.11
CA ASP A 53 -13.10 -1.35 11.67
C ASP A 53 -11.91 -2.08 11.04
N ARG A 54 -12.14 -3.08 10.17
CA ARG A 54 -11.08 -3.86 9.51
C ARG A 54 -10.89 -3.44 8.05
N ALA A 55 -9.66 -3.55 7.57
CA ALA A 55 -9.32 -3.38 6.16
C ALA A 55 -8.28 -4.40 5.71
N VAL A 56 -8.27 -4.78 4.43
CA VAL A 56 -7.25 -5.66 3.84
C VAL A 56 -6.89 -5.22 2.43
N LEU A 57 -5.68 -5.56 2.01
CA LEU A 57 -5.29 -5.53 0.60
C LEU A 57 -5.86 -6.76 -0.09
N GLY A 58 -6.76 -6.58 -1.06
CA GLY A 58 -7.45 -7.69 -1.76
C GLY A 58 -6.61 -8.40 -2.81
N ARG A 59 -5.29 -8.24 -2.77
CA ARG A 59 -4.35 -9.05 -3.54
C ARG A 59 -3.33 -9.69 -2.58
N PRO A 60 -3.32 -11.02 -2.46
CA PRO A 60 -4.18 -11.96 -3.19
C PRO A 60 -5.63 -11.96 -2.60
N ILE A 61 -6.62 -12.46 -3.35
CA ILE A 61 -8.05 -12.27 -3.03
C ILE A 61 -8.48 -12.97 -1.74
N GLU A 62 -7.76 -14.02 -1.35
CA GLU A 62 -7.92 -14.76 -0.12
C GLU A 62 -7.76 -13.90 1.13
N ASN A 63 -7.04 -12.77 1.06
CA ASN A 63 -6.92 -11.81 2.17
C ASN A 63 -8.29 -11.30 2.63
N VAL A 64 -9.29 -11.29 1.74
CA VAL A 64 -10.68 -10.92 2.07
C VAL A 64 -11.26 -11.80 3.18
N ARG A 65 -10.80 -13.04 3.34
CA ARG A 65 -11.27 -13.94 4.40
C ARG A 65 -11.00 -13.38 5.81
N ALA A 66 -9.95 -12.58 6.00
CA ALA A 66 -9.64 -11.98 7.31
C ALA A 66 -10.67 -10.90 7.75
N LEU A 67 -11.56 -10.47 6.85
CA LEU A 67 -12.66 -9.56 7.17
C LEU A 67 -13.88 -10.26 7.78
N PHE A 68 -13.93 -11.60 7.81
CA PHE A 68 -15.06 -12.40 8.30
C PHE A 68 -14.62 -13.25 9.49
#